data_AF-A0ABD6J598-F1
#
_entry.id   AF-A0ABD6J598-F1
#
_cell.length_a   1.000
_cell.length_b   1.000
_cell.length_c   1.000
_cell.angle_alpha   90.00
_cell.angle_beta   90.00
_cell.angle_gamma   90.00
#
_symmetry.space_group_name_H-M   'P 1'
#
loop_
_entity.id
_entity.type
_entity.pdbx_description
1 polymer ?
#
loop_
_entity_poly.entity_id
_entity_poly.type
_entity_poly.pdbx_seq_one_letter_code
_entity_poly.pdbx_strand_id
1 'polypeptide(L)'
;MIFTGVNVGLYWILTTVLNCEMSLSIVLVLLFDVAGTIWIIKPLIELINSLINKIRNTSGQSYTDNRETRDYVFNTNKYQAVYIFDFENNLITCGWLDYQQAADNNYFDLALIPFSDTMNVTYENVRDQIISDNTNSRIIVDFEKKIKIFVKRITPD
;
A
#
# COMPACT_ATOMS: atom_id res chain seq x y z
N MET A 1 -14.47 -25.27 3.16
CA MET A 1 -14.33 -26.63 3.73
C MET A 1 -13.59 -26.62 5.07
N ILE A 2 -12.48 -25.89 5.23
CA ILE A 2 -11.73 -25.83 6.51
C ILE A 2 -12.54 -25.20 7.64
N PHE A 3 -13.19 -24.05 7.40
CA PHE A 3 -14.03 -23.38 8.41
C PHE A 3 -15.23 -24.23 8.87
N THR A 4 -15.80 -25.03 7.97
CA THR A 4 -16.91 -25.94 8.29
C THR A 4 -16.48 -27.01 9.29
N GLY A 5 -15.27 -27.57 9.15
CA GLY A 5 -14.74 -28.55 10.10
C GLY A 5 -14.44 -27.95 11.48
N VAL A 6 -13.91 -26.73 11.52
CA VAL A 6 -13.65 -25.99 12.77
C VAL A 6 -14.96 -25.68 13.50
N ASN A 7 -16.00 -25.24 12.79
CA ASN A 7 -17.29 -24.91 13.39
C ASN A 7 -18.01 -26.14 13.96
N VAL A 8 -17.93 -27.29 13.25
CA VAL A 8 -18.46 -28.56 13.76
C VAL A 8 -17.70 -29.02 15.00
N GLY A 9 -16.37 -28.91 15.01
CA GLY A 9 -15.55 -29.24 16.17
C GLY A 9 -15.83 -28.34 17.38
N LEU A 10 -15.98 -27.03 17.15
CA LEU A 10 -16.32 -26.07 18.21
C LEU A 10 -17.71 -26.35 18.79
N TYR A 11 -18.70 -26.64 17.94
CA TYR A 11 -20.03 -27.06 18.37
C TYR A 11 -19.99 -28.32 19.22
N TRP A 12 -19.18 -29.31 18.82
CA TRP A 12 -18.99 -30.54 19.58
C TRP A 12 -18.38 -30.27 20.96
N ILE A 13 -17.33 -29.45 21.04
CA ILE A 13 -16.69 -29.11 22.33
C ILE A 13 -17.69 -28.38 23.25
N LEU A 14 -18.43 -27.41 22.72
CA LEU A 14 -19.43 -26.67 23.50
C LEU A 14 -20.53 -27.57 24.06
N THR A 15 -21.03 -28.50 23.26
CA THR A 15 -22.16 -29.36 23.65
C THR A 15 -21.76 -30.59 24.47
N THR A 16 -20.60 -31.20 24.18
CA THR A 16 -20.19 -32.47 24.82
C THR A 16 -19.15 -32.34 25.93
N VAL A 17 -18.27 -31.34 25.85
CA VAL A 17 -17.22 -31.12 26.86
C VAL A 17 -17.66 -30.07 27.88
N LEU A 18 -18.26 -28.97 27.39
CA LEU A 18 -18.67 -27.84 28.21
C LEU A 18 -20.14 -27.89 28.62
N ASN A 19 -20.92 -28.84 28.09
CA ASN A 19 -22.35 -29.04 28.37
C ASN A 19 -23.19 -27.75 28.22
N CYS A 20 -22.83 -26.88 27.28
CA CYS A 20 -23.64 -25.73 26.94
C CYS A 20 -24.95 -26.18 26.26
N GLU A 21 -26.02 -25.43 26.48
CA GLU A 21 -27.28 -25.66 25.77
C GLU A 21 -27.06 -25.60 24.25
N MET A 22 -27.79 -26.45 23.51
CA MET A 22 -27.61 -26.54 22.05
C MET A 22 -27.87 -25.20 21.36
N SER A 23 -28.89 -24.46 21.80
CA SER A 23 -29.25 -23.12 21.30
C SER A 23 -28.10 -22.13 21.49
N LEU A 24 -27.54 -22.06 22.70
CA LEU A 24 -26.41 -21.18 23.03
C LEU A 24 -25.15 -21.57 22.26
N SER A 25 -24.91 -22.87 22.10
CA SER A 25 -23.76 -23.41 21.35
C SER A 25 -23.81 -23.01 19.88
N ILE A 26 -25.00 -23.06 19.25
CA ILE A 26 -25.19 -22.60 17.86
C ILE A 26 -24.89 -21.11 17.75
N VAL A 27 -25.40 -20.27 18.67
CA VAL A 27 -25.16 -18.83 18.66
C VAL A 27 -23.67 -18.51 18.84
N LEU A 28 -22.97 -19.19 19.74
CA LEU A 28 -21.54 -18.99 19.97
C LEU A 28 -20.70 -19.41 18.76
N VAL A 29 -21.05 -20.51 18.09
CA VAL A 29 -20.38 -20.94 16.85
C VAL A 29 -20.57 -19.90 15.74
N LEU A 30 -21.78 -19.34 15.59
CA LEU A 30 -22.04 -18.28 14.62
C LEU A 30 -21.25 -17.00 14.93
N LEU A 31 -21.17 -16.60 16.20
CA LEU A 31 -20.36 -15.46 16.63
C LEU A 31 -18.87 -15.70 16.38
N PHE A 32 -18.39 -16.91 16.64
CA PHE A 32 -17.01 -17.31 16.35
C PHE A 32 -16.75 -17.33 14.84
N ASP A 33 -17.70 -17.75 14.01
CA ASP A 33 -17.53 -17.75 12.56
C ASP A 33 -17.36 -16.32 12.04
N VAL A 34 -18.16 -15.37 12.52
CA VAL A 34 -18.05 -13.96 12.12
C VAL A 34 -16.79 -13.30 12.67
N ALA A 35 -16.53 -13.41 13.98
CA ALA A 35 -15.41 -12.72 14.62
C ALA A 35 -14.07 -13.44 14.44
N GLY A 36 -14.08 -14.77 14.54
CA GLY A 36 -12.92 -15.63 14.41
C GLY A 36 -12.35 -15.64 13.00
N THR A 37 -13.17 -15.51 11.97
CA THR A 37 -12.69 -15.32 10.59
C THR A 37 -11.78 -14.09 10.48
N ILE A 38 -12.19 -12.95 11.04
CA ILE A 38 -11.38 -11.72 11.02
C ILE A 38 -10.09 -11.90 11.84
N TRP A 39 -10.19 -12.53 13.01
CA TRP A 39 -9.07 -12.70 13.93
C TRP A 39 -8.06 -13.78 13.51
N ILE A 40 -8.48 -14.80 12.75
CA ILE A 40 -7.64 -15.93 12.36
C ILE A 40 -7.06 -15.73 10.97
N ILE A 41 -7.86 -15.25 10.00
CA ILE A 41 -7.41 -15.14 8.61
C ILE A 41 -6.30 -14.09 8.47
N LYS A 42 -6.47 -12.92 9.10
CA LYS A 42 -5.49 -11.83 8.99
C LYS A 42 -4.08 -12.24 9.44
N PRO A 43 -3.86 -12.75 10.65
CA PRO A 43 -2.51 -13.17 11.07
C PRO A 43 -2.00 -14.38 10.30
N LEU A 44 -2.88 -15.27 9.82
CA LEU A 44 -2.46 -16.42 9.00
C LEU A 44 -1.86 -15.96 7.66
N ILE A 45 -2.48 -14.98 6.99
CA ILE A 45 -1.97 -14.40 5.74
C ILE A 45 -0.61 -13.73 5.98
N GLU A 46 -0.46 -12.96 7.06
CA GLU A 46 0.80 -12.31 7.43
C GLU A 46 1.92 -13.34 7.67
N LEU A 47 1.60 -14.45 8.34
CA LEU A 47 2.55 -15.53 8.63
C LEU A 47 2.99 -16.27 7.36
N ILE A 48 2.07 -16.56 6.43
CA ILE A 48 2.39 -17.15 5.13
C ILE A 48 3.34 -16.23 4.35
N ASN A 49 3.05 -14.93 4.29
CA ASN A 49 3.91 -13.96 3.61
C ASN A 49 5.31 -13.91 4.22
N SER A 50 5.42 -14.00 5.55
CA SER A 50 6.71 -14.04 6.25
C SER A 50 7.53 -15.28 5.89
N LEU A 51 6.89 -16.47 5.87
CA LEU A 51 7.55 -17.72 5.52
C LEU A 51 8.05 -17.72 4.07
N ILE A 52 7.23 -17.27 3.13
CA ILE A 52 7.60 -17.14 1.72
C ILE A 52 8.85 -16.27 1.58
N ASN A 53 8.86 -15.12 2.25
CA ASN A 53 9.99 -14.20 2.18
C ASN A 53 11.26 -14.73 2.85
N LYS A 54 11.13 -15.51 3.92
CA LYS A 54 12.27 -16.18 4.56
C LYS A 54 12.94 -17.19 3.62
N ILE A 55 12.15 -18.00 2.92
CA ILE A 55 12.65 -18.98 1.93
C ILE A 55 13.36 -18.26 0.78
N ARG A 56 12.72 -17.22 0.22
CA ARG A 56 13.29 -16.43 -0.88
C ARG A 56 14.64 -15.82 -0.54
N ASN A 57 14.78 -15.28 0.67
CA ASN A 57 16.04 -14.68 1.13
C ASN A 57 17.16 -15.74 1.24
N THR A 58 16.87 -16.94 1.74
CA THR A 58 17.84 -18.04 1.77
C THR A 58 18.25 -18.49 0.36
N SER A 59 17.38 -18.33 -0.63
CA SER A 59 17.65 -18.58 -2.05
C SER A 59 18.26 -17.39 -2.80
N GLY A 60 18.63 -16.31 -2.12
CA GLY A 60 19.21 -15.10 -2.74
C GLY A 60 18.23 -14.29 -3.58
N GLN A 61 16.92 -14.52 -3.46
CA GLN A 61 15.87 -13.82 -4.18
C GLN A 61 15.34 -12.62 -3.39
N SER A 62 14.92 -11.57 -4.10
CA SER A 62 14.34 -10.36 -3.52
C SER A 62 13.02 -10.62 -2.79
N TYR A 63 12.72 -9.81 -1.77
CA TYR A 63 11.47 -9.83 -1.02
C TYR A 63 10.25 -9.62 -1.95
N THR A 64 9.14 -10.29 -1.66
CA THR A 64 7.87 -10.11 -2.36
C THR A 64 6.88 -9.43 -1.42
N ASP A 65 6.28 -8.33 -1.88
CA ASP A 65 5.23 -7.61 -1.17
C ASP A 65 3.89 -7.87 -1.89
N ASN A 66 2.88 -8.26 -1.12
CA ASN A 66 1.54 -8.57 -1.62
C ASN A 66 0.58 -7.38 -1.46
N ARG A 67 1.07 -6.21 -1.04
CA ARG A 67 0.31 -4.96 -1.06
C ARG A 67 0.06 -4.52 -2.49
N GLU A 68 -1.16 -4.05 -2.76
CA GLU A 68 -1.46 -3.42 -4.05
C GLU A 68 -0.51 -2.25 -4.28
N THR A 69 -0.12 -2.02 -5.54
CA THR A 69 0.77 -0.91 -5.94
C THR A 69 0.23 0.44 -5.46
N ARG A 70 -1.10 0.56 -5.37
CA ARG A 70 -1.84 1.59 -4.65
C ARG A 70 -1.36 1.81 -3.22
N ASP A 71 -1.49 0.77 -2.38
CA ASP A 71 -1.31 0.87 -0.94
C ASP A 71 0.14 1.19 -0.58
N TYR A 72 1.07 0.87 -1.48
CA TYR A 72 2.48 1.22 -1.39
C TYR A 72 2.75 2.73 -1.63
N VAL A 73 1.97 3.40 -2.47
CA VAL A 73 2.07 4.86 -2.70
C VAL A 73 1.38 5.62 -1.54
N PHE A 74 0.22 5.18 -1.06
CA PHE A 74 -0.55 5.89 -0.01
C PHE A 74 -0.17 5.59 1.43
N ASN A 75 0.29 4.39 1.78
CA ASN A 75 0.71 4.13 3.16
C ASN A 75 2.13 4.62 3.45
N THR A 76 2.70 5.42 2.55
CA THR A 76 3.75 6.36 2.92
C THR A 76 3.08 7.65 3.38
N ASN A 77 3.25 8.05 4.65
CA ASN A 77 2.62 9.21 5.30
C ASN A 77 3.01 10.61 4.71
N LYS A 78 3.29 10.73 3.42
CA LYS A 78 3.89 11.95 2.85
C LYS A 78 3.22 12.33 1.54
N TYR A 79 2.67 13.55 1.48
CA TYR A 79 2.31 14.22 0.23
C TYR A 79 3.55 14.29 -0.65
N GLN A 80 3.41 13.87 -1.92
CA GLN A 80 4.51 13.89 -2.87
C GLN A 80 4.25 14.97 -3.91
N ALA A 81 5.07 16.01 -3.92
CA ALA A 81 5.09 16.98 -5.01
C ALA A 81 5.96 16.43 -6.14
N VAL A 82 5.44 16.44 -7.37
CA VAL A 82 6.14 15.98 -8.55
C VAL A 82 6.34 17.14 -9.51
N TYR A 83 7.57 17.27 -10.01
CA TYR A 83 7.94 18.27 -11.00
C TYR A 83 8.60 17.58 -12.19
N ILE A 84 8.10 17.82 -13.39
CA ILE A 84 8.59 17.20 -14.62
C ILE A 84 9.15 18.30 -15.51
N PHE A 85 10.43 18.22 -15.79
CA PHE A 85 11.15 19.12 -16.68
C PHE A 85 11.64 18.36 -17.91
N ASP A 86 11.78 19.04 -19.04
CA ASP A 86 12.57 18.54 -20.15
C ASP A 86 14.09 18.70 -19.88
N PHE A 87 14.93 18.20 -20.77
CA PHE A 87 16.39 18.34 -20.64
C PHE A 87 16.88 19.79 -20.75
N GLU A 88 16.13 20.65 -21.41
CA GLU A 88 16.39 22.09 -21.55
C GLU A 88 15.96 22.89 -20.31
N ASN A 89 15.47 22.22 -19.27
CA ASN A 89 14.99 22.77 -18.01
C ASN A 89 13.64 23.50 -18.10
N ASN A 90 12.90 23.35 -19.19
CA ASN A 90 11.53 23.85 -19.28
C ASN A 90 10.61 22.95 -18.48
N LEU A 91 9.70 23.57 -17.72
CA LEU A 91 8.68 22.83 -16.98
C LEU A 91 7.66 22.25 -17.98
N ILE A 92 7.54 20.92 -17.99
CA ILE A 92 6.50 20.22 -18.74
C ILE A 92 5.20 20.23 -17.94
N THR A 93 5.26 19.79 -16.69
CA THR A 93 4.12 19.78 -15.77
C THR A 93 4.57 19.61 -14.33
N CYS A 94 3.72 19.99 -13.38
CA CYS A 94 3.93 19.74 -11.96
C CYS A 94 2.62 19.61 -11.22
N GLY A 95 2.66 18.97 -10.06
CA GLY A 95 1.47 18.77 -9.26
C GLY A 95 1.69 17.86 -8.07
N TRP A 96 0.62 17.63 -7.33
CA TRP A 96 0.57 16.60 -6.31
C TRP A 96 0.39 15.25 -6.98
N LEU A 97 1.27 14.31 -6.65
CA LEU A 97 1.06 12.92 -7.02
C LEU A 97 -0.11 12.41 -6.17
N ASP A 98 -1.22 12.21 -6.85
CA ASP A 98 -2.37 11.53 -6.31
C ASP A 98 -2.52 10.18 -7.00
N TYR A 99 -3.29 9.29 -6.40
CA TYR A 99 -3.66 8.06 -7.06
C TYR A 99 -5.17 7.90 -7.03
N GLN A 100 -5.70 7.38 -8.13
CA GLN A 100 -7.12 7.07 -8.25
C GLN A 100 -7.25 5.57 -8.42
N GLN A 101 -7.92 4.89 -7.48
CA GLN A 101 -8.18 3.46 -7.67
C GLN A 101 -9.28 3.31 -8.70
N ALA A 102 -8.95 2.78 -9.88
CA ALA A 102 -9.95 2.19 -10.75
C ALA A 102 -10.07 0.69 -10.44
N ALA A 103 -11.29 0.20 -10.23
CA ALA A 103 -11.57 -1.21 -9.95
C ALA A 103 -11.26 -2.15 -11.12
N ASP A 104 -11.17 -1.58 -12.33
CA ASP A 104 -10.69 -2.25 -13.52
C ASP A 104 -9.23 -1.86 -13.73
N ASN A 105 -8.40 -2.83 -14.13
CA ASN A 105 -6.97 -2.77 -14.52
C ASN A 105 -6.66 -1.71 -15.60
N ASN A 106 -7.05 -0.46 -15.35
CA ASN A 106 -6.92 0.65 -16.26
C ASN A 106 -5.54 1.27 -16.06
N TYR A 107 -4.93 1.61 -17.19
CA TYR A 107 -3.60 2.21 -17.32
C TYR A 107 -3.39 3.56 -16.58
N PHE A 108 -4.36 4.04 -15.81
CA PHE A 108 -4.34 5.33 -15.12
C PHE A 108 -4.54 5.18 -13.61
N ASP A 109 -3.63 4.48 -12.97
CA ASP A 109 -3.59 4.37 -11.51
C ASP A 109 -3.00 5.63 -10.84
N LEU A 110 -2.24 6.44 -11.57
CA LEU A 110 -1.57 7.63 -11.04
C LEU A 110 -2.12 8.90 -11.71
N ALA A 111 -2.54 9.86 -10.90
CA ALA A 111 -3.01 11.17 -11.34
C ALA A 111 -2.07 12.27 -10.83
N LEU A 112 -1.73 13.22 -11.69
CA LEU A 112 -1.00 14.41 -11.27
C LEU A 112 -1.99 15.56 -11.13
N ILE A 113 -2.32 15.94 -9.90
CA ILE A 113 -3.23 17.05 -9.62
C ILE A 113 -2.44 18.35 -9.71
N PRO A 114 -2.80 19.29 -10.61
CA PRO A 114 -2.11 20.57 -10.70
C PRO A 114 -2.11 21.31 -9.37
N PHE A 115 -1.04 22.07 -9.09
CA PHE A 115 -1.04 22.97 -7.93
C PHE A 115 -2.12 24.04 -8.07
N SER A 116 -2.81 24.37 -6.97
CA SER A 116 -3.91 25.34 -6.96
C SER A 116 -3.46 26.78 -7.21
N ASP A 117 -2.20 27.08 -6.90
CA ASP A 117 -1.61 28.41 -7.09
C ASP A 117 -0.65 28.41 -8.27
N THR A 118 -0.53 29.58 -8.92
CA THR A 118 0.53 29.87 -9.90
C THR A 118 1.89 29.91 -9.19
N MET A 119 2.40 28.75 -8.81
CA MET A 119 3.79 28.63 -8.36
C MET A 119 4.70 28.95 -9.54
N ASN A 120 5.64 29.87 -9.34
CA ASN A 120 6.67 30.14 -10.32
C ASN A 120 7.73 29.02 -10.24
N VAL A 121 7.38 27.86 -10.81
CA VAL A 121 8.17 26.63 -10.76
C VAL A 121 9.23 26.70 -11.85
N THR A 122 10.46 27.00 -11.46
CA THR A 122 11.64 26.88 -12.32
C THR A 122 12.48 25.68 -11.89
N TYR A 123 13.28 25.17 -12.82
CA TYR A 123 14.19 24.06 -12.55
C TYR A 123 15.16 24.39 -11.41
N GLU A 124 15.72 25.60 -11.41
CA GLU A 124 16.67 26.08 -10.40
C GLU A 124 16.01 26.09 -9.03
N ASN A 125 14.80 26.64 -8.91
CA ASN A 125 14.08 26.71 -7.65
C ASN A 125 13.78 25.32 -7.10
N VAL A 126 13.34 24.38 -7.94
CA VAL A 126 13.03 23.00 -7.52
C VAL A 126 14.30 22.25 -7.13
N ARG A 127 15.36 22.36 -7.94
CA ARG A 127 16.67 21.75 -7.67
C ARG A 127 17.21 22.25 -6.33
N ASP A 128 17.21 23.56 -6.12
CA ASP A 128 17.79 24.18 -4.93
C ASP A 128 16.97 23.84 -3.68
N GLN A 129 15.64 23.79 -3.76
CA GLN A 129 14.78 23.32 -2.66
C GLN A 129 15.03 21.84 -2.30
N ILE A 130 15.23 20.99 -3.30
CA ILE A 130 15.48 19.56 -3.08
C ILE A 130 16.85 19.35 -2.40
N ILE A 131 17.85 20.14 -2.81
CA ILE A 131 19.19 20.11 -2.20
C ILE A 131 19.15 20.70 -0.78
N SER A 132 18.43 21.80 -0.56
CA SER A 132 18.39 22.50 0.73
C SER A 132 17.63 21.73 1.80
N ASP A 133 16.49 21.15 1.46
CA ASP A 133 15.56 20.59 2.45
C ASP A 133 16.03 19.24 3.01
N ASN A 134 17.11 18.65 2.45
CA ASN A 134 17.59 17.30 2.75
C ASN A 134 16.44 16.27 2.81
N THR A 135 15.39 16.53 2.03
CA THR A 135 14.22 15.67 1.97
C THR A 135 14.64 14.41 1.24
N ASN A 136 14.08 13.25 1.64
CA ASN A 136 14.21 11.96 0.94
C ASN A 136 13.53 12.02 -0.45
N SER A 137 14.00 12.94 -1.28
CA SER A 137 13.56 13.25 -2.61
C SER A 137 14.27 12.33 -3.60
N ARG A 138 13.63 12.12 -4.76
CA ARG A 138 14.16 11.24 -5.80
C ARG A 138 14.13 11.97 -7.12
N ILE A 139 15.17 11.78 -7.92
CA ILE A 139 15.24 12.30 -9.29
C ILE A 139 15.29 11.09 -10.21
N ILE A 140 14.38 11.05 -11.18
CA ILE A 140 14.35 10.06 -12.24
C ILE A 140 14.66 10.78 -13.54
N VAL A 141 15.64 10.29 -14.29
CA VAL A 141 16.02 10.84 -15.59
C VAL A 141 15.72 9.80 -16.64
N ASP A 142 14.79 10.12 -17.54
CA ASP A 142 14.46 9.29 -18.70
C ASP A 142 15.16 9.92 -19.92
N PHE A 143 16.21 9.25 -20.40
CA PHE A 143 17.00 9.70 -21.54
C PHE A 143 16.28 9.50 -22.88
N GLU A 144 15.38 8.52 -22.98
CA GLU A 144 14.63 8.25 -24.21
C GLU A 144 13.58 9.33 -24.43
N LYS A 145 12.81 9.63 -23.38
CA LYS A 145 11.79 10.69 -23.40
C LYS A 145 12.38 12.09 -23.19
N LYS A 146 13.66 12.19 -22.83
CA LYS A 146 14.38 13.43 -22.53
C LYS A 146 13.69 14.27 -21.44
N ILE A 147 13.29 13.61 -20.35
CA ILE A 147 12.64 14.24 -19.20
C ILE A 147 13.36 13.96 -17.88
N LYS A 148 13.24 14.91 -16.94
CA LYS A 148 13.73 14.85 -15.56
C LYS A 148 12.51 14.98 -14.65
N ILE A 149 12.27 13.96 -13.83
CA ILE A 149 11.16 13.89 -12.88
C ILE A 149 11.74 14.03 -11.48
N PHE A 150 11.35 15.08 -10.78
CA PHE A 150 11.69 15.32 -9.38
C PHE A 150 10.49 14.93 -8.52
N VAL A 151 10.70 14.04 -7.55
CA VAL A 151 9.70 13.62 -6.57
C VAL A 151 10.15 14.12 -5.20
N LYS A 152 9.47 15.16 -4.69
CA LYS A 152 9.73 15.74 -3.38
C LYS A 152 8.73 15.18 -2.37
N ARG A 153 9.23 14.52 -1.33
CA ARG A 153 8.41 14.03 -0.21
C ARG A 153 8.26 15.14 0.82
N ILE A 154 7.04 15.60 1.05
CA ILE A 154 6.72 16.57 2.09
C ILE A 154 6.38 15.81 3.36
N THR A 155 7.13 16.10 4.42
CA THR A 155 6.76 15.63 5.76
C THR A 155 5.75 16.65 6.30
N PRO A 156 4.53 16.25 6.68
CA PRO A 156 3.66 17.17 7.42
C PRO A 156 4.33 17.49 8.76
N ASP A 157 4.36 18.77 9.12
CA ASP A 157 4.79 19.25 10.44
C ASP A 157 3.88 18.73 11.57
#